data_AF-Q8VHH1-F1
#
_entry.id   AF-Q8VHH1-F1
#
_cell.length_a   1.000
_cell.length_b   1.000
_cell.length_c   1.000
_cell.angle_alpha   90.00
_cell.angle_beta   90.00
_cell.angle_gamma   90.00
#
_symmetry.space_group_name_H-M   'P 1'
#
loop_
_entity.id
_entity.type
_entity.pdbx_description
1 polymer ?
#
loop_
_entity_poly.entity_id
_entity_poly.type
_entity_poly.pdbx_seq_one_letter_code
_entity_poly.pdbx_strand_id
1 'polypeptide(L)'
;DGENITQRMWNRSFQGVTGYLKIDRNGDRETDFSLWDMDPETGAFRVVLNYNGTSQELMAVSEHKLYWPLGYPPPDIPKCGFDNEDPACNQDHFSTLEVLALVGSLSLISFLTVSFFIYRKMQLEKELVSELWRVRWEDLQPSSLERHLRSAGSRLTLSGRGSNYGSLLTTEGQFQVFAKTAYYNFNLVAVKRVNRKRIELTRKVLFELKHMR
;
A
#
# COMPACT_ATOMS: atom_id res chain seq x y z
N ASP A 1 -24.92 -42.99 -65.29
CA ASP A 1 -24.27 -43.36 -64.01
C ASP A 1 -22.98 -42.59 -63.79
N GLY A 2 -23.05 -41.40 -63.19
CA GLY A 2 -21.84 -40.63 -62.86
C GLY A 2 -21.02 -41.27 -61.73
N GLU A 3 -21.71 -41.83 -60.74
CA GLU A 3 -21.08 -42.46 -59.57
C GLU A 3 -20.21 -43.67 -59.94
N ASN A 4 -20.67 -44.53 -60.85
CA ASN A 4 -19.88 -45.65 -61.37
C ASN A 4 -18.62 -45.20 -62.11
N ILE A 5 -18.64 -44.04 -62.77
CA ILE A 5 -17.47 -43.47 -63.44
C ILE A 5 -16.48 -42.97 -62.39
N THR A 6 -16.95 -42.20 -61.42
CA THR A 6 -16.13 -41.65 -60.33
C THR A 6 -15.46 -42.75 -59.49
N GLN A 7 -16.20 -43.81 -59.13
CA GLN A 7 -15.65 -44.95 -58.38
C GLN A 7 -14.51 -45.68 -59.12
N ARG A 8 -14.52 -45.67 -60.46
CA ARG A 8 -13.43 -46.26 -61.28
C ARG A 8 -12.20 -45.36 -61.39
N MET A 9 -12.32 -44.09 -60.99
CA MET A 9 -11.23 -43.11 -60.97
C MET A 9 -10.53 -43.04 -59.61
N TRP A 10 -11.24 -43.31 -58.52
CA TRP A 10 -10.67 -43.30 -57.16
C TRP A 10 -9.77 -44.51 -56.89
N ASN A 11 -8.82 -44.36 -55.97
CA ASN A 11 -7.84 -45.37 -55.56
C ASN A 11 -7.11 -46.02 -56.75
N ARG A 12 -6.72 -45.19 -57.73
CA ARG A 12 -6.12 -45.63 -58.99
C ARG A 12 -4.88 -44.81 -59.32
N SER A 13 -3.85 -45.46 -59.83
CA SER A 13 -2.69 -44.82 -60.42
C SER A 13 -2.78 -44.80 -61.95
N PHE A 14 -2.27 -43.73 -62.55
CA PHE A 14 -2.11 -43.62 -64.00
C PHE A 14 -0.93 -42.72 -64.37
N GLN A 15 -0.44 -42.86 -65.61
CA GLN A 15 0.62 -42.01 -66.14
C GLN A 15 -0.01 -40.85 -66.93
N GLY A 16 0.31 -39.62 -66.55
CA GLY A 16 -0.12 -38.41 -67.25
C GLY A 16 1.05 -37.61 -67.81
N VAL A 17 0.75 -36.45 -68.40
CA VAL A 17 1.76 -35.49 -68.88
C VAL A 17 2.61 -34.90 -67.75
N THR A 18 2.10 -34.91 -66.52
CA THR A 18 2.82 -34.48 -65.31
C THR A 18 3.57 -35.63 -64.63
N GLY A 19 3.67 -36.80 -65.27
CA GLY A 19 4.33 -37.98 -64.71
C GLY A 19 3.36 -38.96 -64.06
N TYR A 20 3.88 -39.71 -63.10
CA TYR A 20 3.09 -40.64 -62.29
C TYR A 20 2.10 -39.88 -61.42
N LEU A 21 0.86 -40.36 -61.32
CA LEU A 21 -0.10 -39.81 -60.39
C LEU A 21 -0.98 -40.91 -59.82
N LYS A 22 -1.44 -40.68 -58.60
CA LYS A 22 -2.33 -41.57 -57.87
C LYS A 22 -3.49 -40.75 -57.30
N ILE A 23 -4.71 -41.23 -57.53
CA ILE A 23 -5.90 -40.74 -56.84
C ILE A 23 -6.11 -41.63 -55.62
N ASP A 24 -6.31 -41.02 -54.46
CA ASP A 24 -6.53 -41.70 -53.20
C ASP A 24 -7.95 -42.28 -53.10
N ARG A 25 -8.32 -42.79 -51.93
CA ARG A 25 -9.65 -43.38 -51.69
C ARG A 25 -10.76 -42.33 -51.55
N ASN A 26 -10.40 -41.08 -51.26
CA ASN A 26 -11.33 -39.95 -51.13
C ASN A 26 -11.60 -39.25 -52.48
N GLY A 27 -10.84 -39.60 -53.51
CA GLY A 27 -10.95 -39.00 -54.83
C GLY A 27 -9.99 -37.85 -55.08
N ASP A 28 -9.03 -37.64 -54.18
CA ASP A 28 -8.05 -36.57 -54.25
C ASP A 28 -6.72 -37.08 -54.81
N ARG A 29 -5.98 -36.19 -55.49
CA ARG A 29 -4.67 -36.54 -56.05
C ARG A 29 -3.60 -36.49 -54.96
N GLU A 30 -2.86 -37.58 -54.83
CA GLU A 30 -1.59 -37.60 -54.08
C GLU A 30 -0.59 -36.66 -54.77
N THR A 31 -0.17 -35.63 -54.03
CA THR A 31 0.62 -34.52 -54.58
C THR A 31 2.06 -34.61 -54.13
N ASP A 32 2.96 -34.53 -55.11
CA ASP A 32 4.40 -34.49 -54.88
C ASP A 32 4.85 -33.03 -54.70
N PHE A 33 5.82 -32.81 -53.82
CA PHE A 33 6.36 -31.48 -53.53
C PHE A 33 7.88 -31.46 -53.71
N SER A 34 8.43 -30.28 -54.01
CA SER A 34 9.87 -30.06 -54.10
C SER A 34 10.29 -28.97 -53.11
N LEU A 35 11.30 -29.26 -52.30
CA LEU A 35 11.92 -28.30 -51.40
C LEU A 35 13.08 -27.62 -52.12
N TRP A 36 13.02 -26.29 -52.16
CA TRP A 36 14.07 -25.44 -52.71
C TRP A 36 14.91 -24.89 -51.58
N ASP A 37 16.23 -24.94 -51.76
CA ASP A 37 17.20 -24.40 -50.81
C ASP A 37 18.29 -23.62 -51.56
N MET A 38 18.95 -22.71 -50.84
CA MET A 38 19.96 -21.82 -51.40
C MET A 38 21.33 -22.51 -51.44
N ASP A 39 22.01 -22.39 -52.57
CA ASP A 39 23.41 -22.75 -52.70
C ASP A 39 24.31 -21.68 -52.05
N PRO A 40 25.13 -22.01 -51.04
CA PRO A 40 25.99 -21.02 -50.38
C PRO A 40 27.03 -20.37 -51.29
N GLU A 41 27.48 -21.06 -52.34
CA GLU A 41 28.53 -20.54 -53.24
C GLU A 41 27.97 -19.55 -54.27
N THR A 42 26.81 -19.86 -54.85
CA THR A 42 26.23 -19.09 -55.96
C THR A 42 25.08 -18.19 -55.53
N GLY A 43 24.46 -18.44 -54.37
CA GLY A 43 23.25 -17.76 -53.91
C GLY A 43 21.98 -18.14 -54.67
N ALA A 44 22.07 -19.07 -55.62
CA ALA A 44 20.93 -19.53 -56.41
C ALA A 44 20.12 -20.58 -55.65
N PHE A 45 18.80 -20.58 -55.86
CA PHE A 45 17.92 -21.60 -55.30
C PHE A 45 17.86 -22.83 -56.22
N ARG A 46 17.94 -24.01 -55.62
CA ARG A 46 17.84 -25.32 -56.30
C ARG A 46 17.04 -26.31 -55.48
N VAL A 47 16.49 -27.33 -56.14
CA VAL A 47 15.74 -28.39 -55.46
C VAL A 47 16.70 -29.34 -54.74
N VAL A 48 16.48 -29.55 -53.44
CA VAL A 48 17.33 -30.41 -52.59
C VAL A 48 16.59 -31.65 -52.07
N LEU A 49 15.26 -31.58 -51.92
CA LEU A 49 14.41 -32.70 -51.53
C LEU A 49 13.18 -32.75 -52.43
N ASN A 50 12.74 -33.96 -52.75
CA ASN A 50 11.43 -34.23 -53.33
C ASN A 50 10.62 -35.09 -52.36
N TYR A 51 9.39 -34.68 -52.10
CA TYR A 51 8.43 -35.46 -51.35
C TYR A 51 7.53 -36.21 -52.33
N ASN A 52 7.45 -37.53 -52.17
CA ASN A 52 6.51 -38.36 -52.92
C ASN A 52 5.22 -38.50 -52.11
N GLY A 53 4.12 -37.93 -52.60
CA GLY A 53 2.81 -37.96 -51.93
C GLY A 53 2.25 -39.38 -51.79
N THR A 54 2.59 -40.27 -52.72
CA THR A 54 2.10 -41.65 -52.72
C THR A 54 2.80 -42.54 -51.69
N SER A 55 4.13 -42.44 -51.56
CA SER A 55 4.89 -43.21 -50.58
C SER A 55 5.05 -42.49 -49.24
N GLN A 56 4.77 -41.18 -49.21
CA GLN A 56 4.99 -40.28 -48.06
C GLN A 56 6.46 -40.21 -47.63
N GLU A 57 7.38 -40.37 -48.59
CA GLU A 57 8.81 -40.38 -48.35
C GLU A 57 9.48 -39.10 -48.88
N LEU A 58 10.47 -38.63 -48.14
CA LEU A 58 11.38 -37.55 -48.55
C LEU A 58 12.60 -38.15 -49.22
N MET A 59 12.76 -37.86 -50.50
CA MET A 59 13.89 -38.31 -51.32
C MET A 59 14.87 -37.16 -51.51
N ALA A 60 16.09 -37.32 -51.01
CA ALA A 60 17.19 -36.39 -51.27
C ALA A 60 17.58 -36.41 -52.74
N VAL A 61 17.69 -35.22 -53.34
CA VAL A 61 18.27 -35.08 -54.68
C VAL A 61 19.77 -35.31 -54.55
N SER A 62 20.29 -36.26 -55.34
CA SER A 62 21.70 -36.64 -55.31
C SER A 62 22.60 -35.40 -55.38
N GLU A 63 23.69 -35.42 -54.61
CA GLU A 63 24.72 -34.37 -54.48
C GLU A 63 24.34 -33.11 -53.70
N HIS A 64 23.08 -32.96 -53.26
CA HIS A 64 22.64 -31.78 -52.54
C HIS A 64 22.24 -32.11 -51.09
N LYS A 65 22.65 -31.25 -50.16
CA LYS A 65 22.26 -31.30 -48.75
C LYS A 65 21.57 -29.99 -48.38
N LEU A 66 20.71 -30.04 -47.37
CA LEU A 66 20.11 -28.84 -46.81
C LEU A 66 21.20 -27.92 -46.28
N TYR A 67 21.09 -26.65 -46.61
CA TYR A 67 22.00 -25.62 -46.19
C TYR A 67 21.45 -24.90 -44.96
N TRP A 68 22.23 -24.91 -43.90
CA TRP A 68 21.96 -24.15 -42.69
C TRP A 68 23.11 -23.17 -42.48
N PRO A 69 22.85 -21.85 -42.36
CA PRO A 69 23.91 -20.84 -42.22
C PRO A 69 24.87 -21.10 -41.04
N LEU A 70 24.37 -21.71 -39.96
CA LEU A 70 25.15 -22.06 -38.77
C LEU A 70 25.44 -23.56 -38.66
N GLY A 71 25.24 -24.32 -39.73
CA GLY A 71 25.50 -25.76 -39.81
C GLY A 71 24.37 -26.68 -39.33
N TYR A 72 23.39 -26.17 -38.57
CA TYR A 72 22.27 -26.95 -38.05
C TYR A 72 20.92 -26.23 -38.21
N PRO A 73 19.80 -26.97 -38.32
CA PRO A 73 18.47 -26.38 -38.34
C PRO A 73 18.19 -25.65 -37.01
N PRO A 74 17.66 -24.42 -37.04
CA PRO A 74 17.24 -23.77 -35.81
C PRO A 74 16.13 -24.60 -35.14
N PRO A 75 16.06 -24.60 -33.80
CA PRO A 75 14.96 -25.25 -33.10
C PRO A 75 13.63 -24.58 -33.48
N ASP A 76 12.56 -25.37 -33.49
CA ASP A 76 11.20 -24.93 -33.75
C ASP A 76 10.69 -23.96 -32.68
N ILE A 77 11.15 -24.13 -31.44
CA ILE A 77 10.84 -23.27 -30.30
C ILE A 77 12.13 -22.58 -29.82
N PRO A 78 12.15 -21.25 -29.65
CA PRO A 78 13.28 -20.55 -29.05
C PRO A 78 13.61 -21.07 -27.66
N LYS A 79 14.87 -20.92 -27.22
CA LYS A 79 15.34 -21.42 -25.92
C LYS A 79 14.49 -20.97 -24.72
N CYS A 80 13.86 -19.80 -24.79
CA CYS A 80 13.06 -19.22 -23.71
C CYS A 80 11.55 -19.24 -24.00
N GLY A 81 11.10 -20.05 -24.96
CA GLY A 81 9.74 -20.00 -25.49
C GLY A 81 9.51 -18.77 -26.38
N PHE A 82 8.33 -18.69 -26.99
CA PHE A 82 7.92 -17.54 -27.81
C PHE A 82 7.52 -16.34 -26.94
N ASP A 83 6.83 -16.61 -25.84
CA ASP A 83 6.27 -15.59 -24.95
C ASP A 83 7.12 -15.31 -23.70
N ASN A 84 8.38 -15.79 -23.71
CA ASN A 84 9.33 -15.63 -22.60
C ASN A 84 8.75 -16.14 -21.26
N GLU A 85 7.94 -17.20 -21.29
CA GLU A 85 7.30 -17.79 -20.12
C GLU A 85 8.21 -18.76 -19.37
N ASP A 86 9.39 -19.10 -19.92
CA ASP A 86 10.32 -20.01 -19.26
C ASP A 86 10.97 -19.33 -18.03
N PRO A 87 10.67 -19.81 -16.80
CA PRO A 87 11.23 -19.25 -15.57
C PRO A 87 12.75 -19.43 -15.46
N ALA A 88 13.35 -20.32 -16.27
CA ALA A 88 14.80 -20.46 -16.33
C ALA A 88 15.49 -19.31 -17.08
N CYS A 89 14.75 -18.60 -17.94
CA CYS A 89 15.24 -17.48 -18.75
C CYS A 89 14.84 -16.12 -18.17
N ASN A 90 13.65 -16.02 -17.57
CA ASN A 90 13.27 -14.88 -16.76
C ASN A 90 13.77 -15.06 -15.33
N GLN A 91 14.92 -14.44 -15.03
CA GLN A 91 15.20 -14.03 -13.66
C GLN A 91 14.18 -12.93 -13.33
N ASP A 92 13.06 -13.31 -12.72
CA ASP A 92 12.01 -12.39 -12.32
C ASP A 92 12.59 -11.26 -11.47
N HIS A 93 12.86 -10.13 -12.11
CA HIS A 93 12.85 -8.85 -11.44
C HIS A 93 11.39 -8.60 -11.05
N PHE A 94 11.13 -8.42 -9.75
CA PHE A 94 9.82 -8.13 -9.18
C PHE A 94 8.93 -7.37 -10.16
N SER A 95 7.75 -7.92 -10.44
CA SER A 95 6.83 -7.34 -11.42
C SER A 95 6.60 -5.88 -11.07
N THR A 96 6.57 -5.00 -12.08
CA THR A 96 6.38 -3.55 -11.86
C THR A 96 5.15 -3.24 -11.01
N LEU A 97 4.14 -4.11 -11.06
CA LEU A 97 2.94 -4.08 -10.21
C LEU A 97 3.23 -4.39 -8.74
N GLU A 98 4.11 -5.34 -8.45
CA GLU A 98 4.53 -5.69 -7.07
C GLU A 98 5.32 -4.54 -6.43
N VAL A 99 6.22 -3.92 -7.20
CA VAL A 99 6.99 -2.75 -6.73
C VAL A 99 6.04 -1.57 -6.47
N LEU A 100 5.07 -1.32 -7.36
CA LEU A 100 4.09 -0.26 -7.18
C LEU A 100 3.18 -0.52 -5.96
N ALA A 101 2.77 -1.77 -5.74
CA ALA A 101 1.98 -2.16 -4.57
C ALA A 101 2.74 -1.98 -3.25
N LEU A 102 4.03 -2.34 -3.22
CA LEU A 102 4.89 -2.12 -2.05
C LEU A 102 5.06 -0.63 -1.74
N VAL A 103 5.38 0.19 -2.75
CA VAL A 103 5.56 1.64 -2.55
C VAL A 103 4.24 2.31 -2.15
N GLY A 104 3.12 1.92 -2.75
CA GLY A 104 1.80 2.44 -2.43
C GLY A 104 1.37 2.10 -0.99
N SER A 105 1.60 0.86 -0.55
CA SER A 105 1.25 0.43 0.82
C SER A 105 2.08 1.15 1.88
N LEU A 106 3.40 1.30 1.67
CA LEU A 106 4.28 2.04 2.58
C LEU A 106 3.90 3.52 2.67
N SER A 107 3.52 4.12 1.54
CA SER A 107 3.07 5.51 1.50
C SER A 107 1.78 5.70 2.30
N LEU A 108 0.78 4.82 2.14
CA LEU A 108 -0.46 4.86 2.91
C LEU A 108 -0.22 4.73 4.42
N ILE A 109 0.64 3.80 4.84
CA ILE A 109 0.98 3.60 6.25
C ILE A 109 1.67 4.85 6.82
N SER A 110 2.57 5.48 6.06
CA SER A 110 3.24 6.70 6.52
C SER A 110 2.25 7.87 6.67
N PHE A 111 1.29 8.03 5.75
CA PHE A 111 0.24 9.04 5.88
C PHE A 111 -0.66 8.79 7.09
N LEU A 112 -1.08 7.54 7.33
CA LEU A 112 -1.93 7.18 8.46
C LEU A 112 -1.22 7.43 9.81
N THR A 113 0.05 7.04 9.91
CA THR A 113 0.84 7.28 11.12
C THR A 113 1.03 8.76 11.40
N VAL A 114 1.41 9.57 10.40
CA VAL A 114 1.55 11.03 10.54
C VAL A 114 0.22 11.68 10.94
N SER A 115 -0.88 11.30 10.28
CA SER A 115 -2.22 11.81 10.61
C SER A 115 -2.62 11.48 12.05
N PHE A 116 -2.36 10.25 12.50
CA PHE A 116 -2.61 9.84 13.88
C PHE A 116 -1.79 10.66 14.89
N PHE A 117 -0.50 10.89 14.61
CA PHE A 117 0.35 11.72 15.47
C PHE A 117 -0.15 13.17 15.54
N ILE A 118 -0.56 13.75 14.41
CA ILE A 118 -1.13 15.10 14.36
C ILE A 118 -2.44 15.16 15.16
N TYR A 119 -3.34 14.19 14.95
CA TYR A 119 -4.60 14.12 15.69
C TYR A 119 -4.37 14.04 17.20
N ARG A 120 -3.47 13.15 17.65
CA ARG A 120 -3.12 13.02 19.06
C ARG A 120 -2.52 14.32 19.62
N LYS A 121 -1.63 14.98 18.87
CA LYS A 121 -1.06 16.27 19.25
C LYS A 121 -2.14 17.33 19.40
N MET A 122 -3.04 17.46 18.42
CA MET A 122 -4.14 18.41 18.47
C MET A 122 -5.08 18.15 19.64
N GLN A 123 -5.38 16.88 19.95
CA GLN A 123 -6.23 16.55 21.09
C GLN A 123 -5.60 16.96 22.42
N LEU A 124 -4.29 16.72 22.58
CA LEU A 124 -3.54 17.16 23.76
C LEU A 124 -3.47 18.69 23.87
N GLU A 125 -3.30 19.39 22.76
CA GLU A 125 -3.32 20.86 22.74
C GLU A 125 -4.71 21.41 23.05
N LYS A 126 -5.79 20.79 22.55
CA LYS A 126 -7.17 21.13 22.90
C LYS A 126 -7.43 20.98 24.40
N GLU A 127 -7.00 19.87 25.00
CA GLU A 127 -7.10 19.68 26.45
C GLU A 127 -6.31 20.73 27.23
N LEU A 128 -5.09 21.05 26.79
CA LEU A 128 -4.22 22.03 27.47
C LEU A 128 -4.79 23.45 27.43
N VAL A 129 -5.40 23.83 26.31
CA VAL A 129 -6.01 25.16 26.10
C VAL A 129 -7.40 25.25 26.75
N SER A 130 -7.98 24.12 27.18
CA SER A 130 -9.24 24.16 27.91
C SER A 130 -9.07 24.89 29.25
N GLU A 131 -9.45 26.16 29.30
CA GLU A 131 -9.43 27.01 30.50
C GLU A 131 -10.56 26.66 31.49
N LEU A 132 -11.05 25.41 31.50
CA LEU A 132 -12.16 24.98 32.36
C LEU A 132 -11.83 25.08 33.86
N TRP A 133 -10.54 25.12 34.21
CA TRP A 133 -10.05 25.32 35.57
C TRP A 133 -10.08 26.79 36.01
N ARG A 134 -10.25 27.73 35.07
CA ARG A 134 -10.20 29.16 35.35
C ARG A 134 -11.54 29.63 35.91
N VAL A 135 -11.60 29.73 37.23
CA VAL A 135 -12.74 30.34 37.93
C VAL A 135 -12.62 31.86 37.82
N ARG A 136 -13.69 32.53 37.38
CA ARG A 136 -13.75 33.98 37.35
C ARG A 136 -14.01 34.54 38.76
N TRP A 137 -13.55 35.77 39.02
CA TRP A 137 -13.67 36.35 40.36
C TRP A 137 -15.12 36.61 40.75
N GLU A 138 -15.98 36.87 39.76
CA GLU A 138 -17.41 37.17 39.92
C GLU A 138 -18.20 35.94 40.41
N ASP A 139 -17.70 34.73 40.13
CA ASP A 139 -18.35 33.47 40.52
C ASP A 139 -18.04 33.08 41.99
N LEU A 140 -17.15 33.82 42.66
CA LEU A 140 -16.78 33.60 44.06
C LEU A 140 -17.67 34.44 44.98
N GLN A 141 -18.48 33.76 45.80
CA GLN A 141 -19.27 34.43 46.83
C GLN A 141 -18.42 34.67 48.08
N PRO A 142 -18.33 35.91 48.60
CA PRO A 142 -17.59 36.19 49.81
C PRO A 142 -18.27 35.51 51.01
N SER A 143 -17.47 34.82 51.83
CA SER A 143 -17.92 34.11 53.04
C SER A 143 -18.59 35.00 54.09
N SER A 144 -18.61 36.32 53.91
CA SER A 144 -19.31 37.27 54.77
C SER A 144 -20.83 37.26 54.62
N LEU A 145 -21.38 36.64 53.55
CA LEU A 145 -22.83 36.59 53.34
C LEU A 145 -23.56 35.76 54.42
N GLU A 146 -22.85 34.84 55.07
CA GLU A 146 -23.43 33.97 56.12
C GLU A 146 -23.45 34.63 57.51
N ARG A 147 -22.83 35.82 57.67
CA ARG A 147 -22.84 36.55 58.95
C ARG A 147 -24.23 37.08 59.33
N HIS A 148 -25.17 37.14 58.38
CA HIS A 148 -26.56 37.55 58.61
C HIS A 148 -27.55 36.38 58.78
N LEU A 149 -27.16 35.13 58.54
CA LEU A 149 -28.07 33.97 58.59
C LEU A 149 -27.82 32.98 59.73
N ARG A 150 -26.68 33.07 60.44
CA ARG A 150 -26.40 32.27 61.64
C ARG A 150 -26.44 33.12 62.91
N SER A 151 -27.65 33.47 63.35
CA SER A 151 -27.89 34.10 64.66
C SER A 151 -28.10 33.08 65.80
N ALA A 152 -27.91 31.78 65.60
CA ALA A 152 -27.97 30.82 66.70
C ALA A 152 -27.14 29.56 66.39
N GLY A 153 -26.15 29.26 67.25
CA GLY A 153 -25.58 27.91 67.38
C GLY A 153 -24.13 27.71 66.94
N SER A 154 -23.26 27.63 67.96
CA SER A 154 -21.89 27.07 68.02
C SER A 154 -20.74 27.71 67.20
N ARG A 155 -19.64 27.94 67.92
CA ARG A 155 -18.43 28.64 67.48
C ARG A 155 -17.56 27.70 66.62
N LEU A 156 -17.44 28.02 65.33
CA LEU A 156 -16.21 27.76 64.58
C LEU A 156 -15.74 29.11 64.03
N THR A 157 -14.65 29.62 64.60
CA THR A 157 -14.06 30.91 64.25
C THR A 157 -13.38 30.84 62.88
N LEU A 158 -14.15 31.09 61.82
CA LEU A 158 -13.60 31.47 60.51
C LEU A 158 -13.19 32.94 60.59
N SER A 159 -11.97 33.20 61.07
CA SER A 159 -11.44 34.55 61.12
C SER A 159 -11.03 35.00 59.70
N GLY A 160 -11.68 36.05 59.19
CA GLY A 160 -11.38 36.64 57.88
C GLY A 160 -10.18 37.58 57.88
N ARG A 161 -9.21 37.39 58.79
CA ARG A 161 -8.04 38.27 58.93
C ARG A 161 -6.95 37.82 57.94
N GLY A 162 -6.66 38.68 56.98
CA GLY A 162 -5.84 38.36 55.80
C GLY A 162 -4.42 37.91 56.13
N SER A 163 -3.97 36.86 55.45
CA SER A 163 -2.58 36.41 55.43
C SER A 163 -1.78 37.22 54.40
N ASN A 164 -1.22 38.34 54.84
CA ASN A 164 -0.17 39.04 54.11
C ASN A 164 1.17 38.70 54.77
N TYR A 165 2.05 38.04 53.99
CA TYR A 165 3.45 37.73 54.26
C TYR A 165 3.75 36.78 55.43
N GLY A 166 4.24 35.58 55.09
CA GLY A 166 4.91 34.73 56.07
C GLY A 166 6.29 35.29 56.39
N SER A 167 6.56 35.46 57.68
CA SER A 167 7.92 35.55 58.23
C SER A 167 8.00 34.67 59.49
N LEU A 168 8.65 33.52 59.30
CA LEU A 168 9.72 32.96 60.14
C LEU A 168 9.60 33.09 61.69
N LEU A 169 9.40 31.92 62.31
CA LEU A 169 9.77 31.45 63.67
C LEU A 169 9.53 32.40 64.86
N THR A 170 8.48 32.10 65.63
CA THR A 170 8.50 32.23 67.09
C THR A 170 7.86 31.00 67.71
N THR A 171 8.62 30.35 68.60
CA THR A 171 8.22 29.24 69.46
C THR A 171 7.11 29.66 70.42
N GLU A 172 6.19 28.73 70.71
CA GLU A 172 5.06 28.80 71.65
C GLU A 172 3.77 29.49 71.16
N GLY A 173 2.72 28.68 70.99
CA GLY A 173 1.35 29.11 70.74
C GLY A 173 0.74 28.49 69.49
N GLN A 174 -0.43 27.84 69.64
CA GLN A 174 -1.22 27.29 68.52
C GLN A 174 -1.56 28.39 67.50
N PHE A 175 -0.81 28.46 66.40
CA PHE A 175 -1.20 29.27 65.25
C PHE A 175 -2.24 28.52 64.43
N GLN A 176 -3.49 28.96 64.46
CA GLN A 176 -4.43 28.66 63.40
C GLN A 176 -4.01 29.44 62.16
N VAL A 177 -3.53 28.73 61.13
CA VAL A 177 -3.25 29.33 59.83
C VAL A 177 -4.59 29.64 59.16
N PHE A 178 -5.00 30.91 59.21
CA PHE A 178 -6.22 31.35 58.56
C PHE A 178 -5.97 31.60 57.07
N ALA A 179 -6.51 30.74 56.23
CA ALA A 179 -6.64 31.02 54.81
C ALA A 179 -7.89 31.89 54.59
N LYS A 180 -7.81 32.86 53.67
CA LYS A 180 -9.00 33.59 53.24
C LYS A 180 -9.91 32.60 52.50
N THR A 181 -11.15 32.41 52.95
CA THR A 181 -12.09 31.45 52.34
C THR A 181 -13.17 32.16 51.53
N ALA A 182 -13.68 31.48 50.51
CA ALA A 182 -14.84 31.89 49.70
C ALA A 182 -15.68 30.65 49.35
N TYR A 183 -16.90 30.85 48.88
CA TYR A 183 -17.73 29.77 48.33
C TYR A 183 -17.72 29.80 46.81
N TYR A 184 -17.54 28.63 46.20
CA TYR A 184 -17.69 28.39 44.77
C TYR A 184 -18.59 27.17 44.56
N ASN A 185 -19.74 27.35 43.88
CA ASN A 185 -20.74 26.30 43.68
C ASN A 185 -21.03 25.46 44.95
N PHE A 186 -21.33 26.15 46.05
CA PHE A 186 -21.60 25.57 47.39
C PHE A 186 -20.43 24.84 48.09
N ASN A 187 -19.24 24.81 47.49
CA ASN A 187 -18.03 24.27 48.11
C ASN A 187 -17.17 25.39 48.72
N LEU A 188 -16.63 25.15 49.92
CA LEU A 188 -15.71 26.07 50.60
C LEU A 188 -14.32 25.96 49.98
N VAL A 189 -13.80 27.06 49.44
CA VAL A 189 -12.49 27.13 48.78
C VAL A 189 -11.56 28.10 49.49
N ALA A 190 -10.25 27.81 49.45
CA ALA A 190 -9.20 28.69 49.97
C ALA A 190 -8.68 29.61 48.86
N VAL A 191 -8.60 30.91 49.15
CA VAL A 191 -8.19 31.95 48.21
C VAL A 191 -6.84 32.52 48.65
N LYS A 192 -5.81 32.31 47.83
CA LYS A 192 -4.47 32.89 48.03
C LYS A 192 -4.23 34.00 47.01
N ARG A 193 -3.93 35.21 47.49
CA ARG A 193 -3.56 36.33 46.62
C ARG A 193 -2.10 36.20 46.21
N VAL A 194 -1.83 36.36 44.92
CA VAL A 194 -0.48 36.41 44.36
C VAL A 194 -0.16 37.85 43.99
N ASN A 195 1.00 38.36 44.40
CA ASN A 195 1.41 39.74 44.14
C ASN A 195 1.96 39.90 42.71
N ARG A 196 1.10 39.78 41.70
CA ARG A 196 1.42 40.03 40.29
C ARG A 196 0.32 40.83 39.61
N LYS A 197 0.71 41.85 38.84
CA LYS A 197 -0.22 42.75 38.12
C LYS A 197 -0.90 42.06 36.92
N ARG A 198 -0.22 41.10 36.28
CA ARG A 198 -0.74 40.30 35.16
C ARG A 198 -0.21 38.88 35.28
N ILE A 199 -1.06 37.89 34.97
CA ILE A 199 -0.69 36.48 34.85
C ILE A 199 -0.80 36.12 33.38
N GLU A 200 0.32 35.75 32.76
CA GLU A 200 0.36 35.28 31.37
C GLU A 200 0.40 33.75 31.38
N LEU A 201 -0.62 33.13 30.81
CA LEU A 201 -0.74 31.68 30.70
C LEU A 201 0.08 31.18 29.51
N THR A 202 1.38 30.98 29.74
CA THR A 202 2.25 30.34 28.76
C THR A 202 2.10 28.82 28.80
N ARG A 203 2.44 28.14 27.70
CA ARG A 203 2.35 26.68 27.57
C ARG A 203 2.99 25.92 28.75
N LYS A 204 4.16 26.38 29.22
CA LYS A 204 4.87 25.76 30.34
C LYS A 204 4.08 25.84 31.64
N VAL A 205 3.49 27.01 31.93
CA VAL A 205 2.65 27.22 33.12
C VAL A 205 1.40 26.35 33.08
N LEU A 206 0.75 26.19 31.92
CA LEU A 206 -0.40 25.29 31.78
C LEU A 206 -0.04 23.81 32.01
N PHE A 207 1.14 23.37 31.56
CA PHE A 207 1.64 22.03 31.85
C PHE A 207 1.93 21.82 33.33
N GLU A 208 2.57 22.79 33.98
CA GLU A 208 2.81 22.75 35.43
C GLU A 208 1.51 22.73 36.22
N LEU A 209 0.51 23.54 35.84
CA LEU A 209 -0.81 23.55 36.45
C LEU A 209 -1.55 22.21 36.25
N LYS A 210 -1.45 21.58 35.07
CA LYS A 210 -1.99 20.23 34.82
C LYS A 210 -1.30 19.18 35.69
N HIS A 211 -0.02 19.36 36.04
CA HIS A 211 0.72 18.45 36.91
C HIS A 211 0.40 18.64 38.40
N MET A 212 0.00 19.85 38.81
CA MET A 212 -0.45 20.12 40.17
C MET A 212 -1.88 19.62 40.45
N ARG A 213 -2.64 19.27 39.40
CA ARG A 213 -3.96 18.65 39.48
C ARG A 213 -3.83 17.13 39.54
#